data_AF-A0A0B8P2A1-F1
#
_entry.id   AF-A0A0B8P2A1-F1
#
_cell.length_a   1.000
_cell.length_b   1.000
_cell.length_c   1.000
_cell.angle_alpha   90.00
_cell.angle_beta   90.00
_cell.angle_gamma   90.00
#
_symmetry.space_group_name_H-M   'P 1'
#
loop_
_entity.id
_entity.type
_entity.pdbx_description
1 polymer ?
#
loop_
_entity_poly.entity_id
_entity_poly.type
_entity_poly.pdbx_seq_one_letter_code
_entity_poly.pdbx_strand_id
1 'polypeptide(L)'
;MSNSNFSAIKQMGYGAMGLEGYYGESDDSVAVDTLVHAIEHGMMIDTADAYGAGHNEDLIKQAIAKTDAKPFIATKFGIVFEEGQTGSQLDTGWGFPLTINGTKEYVARAIDNSLSV
;
A
#
# COMPACT_ATOMS: atom_id res chain seq x y z
N MET A 1 -7.65 -22.22 20.22
CA MET A 1 -8.53 -21.65 19.17
C MET A 1 -7.64 -20.82 18.26
N SER A 2 -7.48 -21.22 17.01
CA SER A 2 -6.59 -20.58 16.04
C SER A 2 -7.23 -19.29 15.52
N ASN A 3 -6.98 -18.16 16.21
CA ASN A 3 -7.34 -16.82 15.74
C ASN A 3 -6.34 -16.34 14.67
N SER A 4 -6.16 -17.06 13.57
CA SER A 4 -5.39 -16.54 12.45
C SER A 4 -6.35 -15.90 11.45
N ASN A 5 -6.42 -14.56 11.44
CA ASN A 5 -7.07 -13.78 10.38
C ASN A 5 -6.54 -14.13 8.97
N PHE A 6 -5.44 -14.87 8.89
CA PHE A 6 -4.81 -15.34 7.67
C PHE A 6 -5.54 -16.51 6.97
N SER A 7 -6.42 -17.26 7.65
CA SER A 7 -7.11 -18.41 7.03
C SER A 7 -8.16 -18.01 5.98
N ALA A 8 -8.59 -16.74 5.98
CA ALA A 8 -9.52 -16.17 5.02
C ALA A 8 -8.83 -15.63 3.75
N ILE A 9 -7.49 -15.55 3.72
CA ILE A 9 -6.74 -15.01 2.59
C ILE A 9 -6.72 -16.04 1.45
N LYS A 10 -7.13 -15.59 0.25
CA LYS A 10 -7.04 -16.41 -0.96
C LYS A 10 -5.59 -16.64 -1.37
N GLN A 11 -5.34 -17.70 -2.12
CA GLN A 11 -4.01 -17.97 -2.69
C GLN A 11 -3.51 -16.84 -3.61
N MET A 12 -4.44 -16.07 -4.20
CA MET A 12 -4.12 -14.89 -5.01
C MET A 12 -4.46 -13.61 -4.25
N GLY A 13 -3.51 -12.68 -4.22
CA GLY A 13 -3.70 -11.29 -3.78
C GLY A 13 -3.65 -10.32 -4.96
N TYR A 14 -4.02 -9.07 -4.71
CA TYR A 14 -3.97 -7.96 -5.66
C TYR A 14 -2.83 -7.01 -5.27
N GLY A 15 -1.86 -6.83 -6.16
CA GLY A 15 -0.79 -5.84 -5.98
C GLY A 15 -1.20 -4.48 -6.54
N ALA A 16 -1.30 -3.47 -5.69
CA ALA A 16 -1.87 -2.17 -6.02
C ALA A 16 -0.87 -1.17 -6.61
N MET A 17 0.42 -1.51 -6.72
CA MET A 17 1.46 -0.65 -7.31
C MET A 17 1.05 -0.08 -8.68
N GLY A 18 0.37 -0.87 -9.51
CA GLY A 18 -0.03 -0.46 -10.85
C GLY A 18 -0.99 0.72 -10.90
N LEU A 19 -1.68 1.03 -9.79
CA LEU A 19 -2.63 2.15 -9.70
C LEU A 19 -1.94 3.52 -9.77
N GLU A 20 -0.63 3.61 -9.55
CA GLU A 20 0.15 4.85 -9.72
C GLU A 20 0.68 5.07 -11.13
N GLY A 21 0.23 4.26 -12.08
CA GLY A 21 0.57 4.42 -13.49
C GLY A 21 1.97 3.96 -13.89
N TYR A 22 2.62 3.12 -13.07
CA TYR A 22 3.88 2.45 -13.44
C TYR A 22 3.78 1.62 -14.74
N TYR A 23 2.56 1.21 -15.11
CA TYR A 23 2.31 0.38 -16.29
C TYR A 23 1.44 1.07 -17.36
N GLY A 24 1.16 2.37 -17.24
CA GLY A 24 0.29 3.12 -18.15
C GLY A 24 -0.59 4.13 -17.42
N GLU A 25 -1.50 4.81 -18.12
CA GLU A 25 -2.44 5.72 -17.46
C GLU A 25 -3.32 4.97 -16.45
N SER A 26 -3.54 5.61 -15.30
CA SER A 26 -4.44 5.15 -14.25
C SER A 26 -5.49 6.22 -13.99
N ASP A 27 -6.73 5.78 -13.80
CA ASP A 27 -7.87 6.64 -13.45
C ASP A 27 -8.38 6.21 -12.08
N ASP A 28 -8.49 7.15 -11.15
CA ASP A 28 -8.84 6.87 -9.75
C ASP A 28 -10.21 6.20 -9.62
N SER A 29 -11.18 6.55 -10.46
CA SER A 29 -12.50 5.94 -10.39
C SER A 29 -12.46 4.46 -10.77
N VAL A 30 -11.72 4.13 -11.83
CA VAL A 30 -11.49 2.76 -12.28
C VAL A 30 -10.62 1.99 -11.28
N ALA A 31 -9.63 2.65 -10.68
CA ALA A 31 -8.77 2.07 -9.65
C ALA A 31 -9.58 1.68 -8.42
N VAL A 32 -10.44 2.58 -7.92
CA VAL A 32 -11.34 2.31 -6.79
C VAL A 32 -12.29 1.15 -7.12
N ASP A 33 -12.90 1.13 -8.31
CA ASP A 33 -13.82 0.06 -8.69
C ASP A 33 -13.09 -1.30 -8.83
N THR A 34 -11.83 -1.29 -9.29
CA THR A 34 -10.96 -2.48 -9.31
C THR A 34 -10.66 -2.99 -7.90
N LEU A 35 -10.36 -2.09 -6.96
CA LEU A 35 -10.12 -2.42 -5.57
C LEU A 35 -11.38 -2.98 -4.89
N VAL A 36 -12.55 -2.38 -5.12
CA VAL A 36 -13.84 -2.92 -4.64
C VAL A 36 -14.01 -4.36 -5.12
N HIS A 37 -13.80 -4.61 -6.41
CA HIS A 37 -13.90 -5.95 -6.97
C HIS A 37 -12.95 -6.94 -6.29
N ALA A 38 -11.68 -6.58 -6.11
CA ALA A 38 -10.70 -7.44 -5.44
C ALA A 38 -11.08 -7.75 -3.99
N ILE A 39 -11.55 -6.74 -3.24
CA ILE A 39 -11.99 -6.86 -1.84
C ILE A 39 -13.20 -7.79 -1.73
N GLU A 40 -14.20 -7.64 -2.60
CA GLU A 40 -15.41 -8.49 -2.61
C GLU A 40 -15.10 -9.96 -2.92
N HIS A 41 -14.02 -10.23 -3.65
CA HIS A 41 -13.54 -11.58 -3.94
C HIS A 41 -12.63 -12.15 -2.83
N GLY A 42 -12.40 -11.39 -1.76
CA GLY A 42 -11.58 -11.79 -0.61
C GLY A 42 -10.09 -11.85 -0.93
N MET A 43 -9.63 -11.11 -1.94
CA MET A 43 -8.20 -11.01 -2.26
C MET A 43 -7.51 -10.15 -1.20
N MET A 44 -6.32 -10.54 -0.77
CA MET A 44 -5.45 -9.65 0.00
C MET A 44 -5.00 -8.50 -0.90
N ILE A 45 -5.07 -7.27 -0.40
CA ILE A 45 -4.56 -6.08 -1.09
C ILE A 45 -3.14 -5.80 -0.59
N ASP A 46 -2.18 -5.81 -1.51
CA ASP A 46 -0.78 -5.47 -1.25
C ASP A 46 -0.49 -4.04 -1.73
N THR A 47 -0.03 -3.18 -0.83
CA THR A 47 0.26 -1.76 -1.08
C THR A 47 1.54 -1.32 -0.34
N ALA A 48 1.87 -0.03 -0.41
CA ALA A 48 2.96 0.62 0.32
C ALA A 48 2.72 2.14 0.41
N ASP A 49 3.22 2.78 1.46
CA ASP A 49 3.28 4.25 1.59
C ASP A 49 4.01 4.92 0.42
N ALA A 50 5.00 4.21 -0.13
CA ALA A 50 5.80 4.57 -1.29
C ALA A 50 4.98 4.70 -2.58
N TYR A 51 3.81 4.08 -2.67
CA TYR A 51 2.99 4.10 -3.89
C TYR A 51 2.19 5.40 -3.93
N GLY A 52 2.65 6.32 -4.80
CA GLY A 52 2.02 7.62 -4.97
C GLY A 52 2.13 8.51 -3.73
N ALA A 53 3.14 8.28 -2.88
CA ALA A 53 3.30 8.96 -1.60
C ALA A 53 2.02 8.92 -0.72
N GLY A 54 1.40 7.73 -0.63
CA GLY A 54 0.18 7.48 0.15
C GLY A 54 -1.11 7.50 -0.69
N HIS A 55 -1.07 7.99 -1.93
CA HIS A 55 -2.24 8.04 -2.81
C HIS A 55 -2.93 6.67 -2.98
N ASN A 56 -2.15 5.60 -3.11
CA ASN A 56 -2.69 4.25 -3.23
C ASN A 56 -3.51 3.84 -1.98
N GLU A 57 -3.08 4.24 -0.79
CA GLU A 57 -3.80 3.99 0.46
C GLU A 57 -5.10 4.81 0.53
N ASP A 58 -5.11 6.03 -0.02
CA ASP A 58 -6.33 6.84 -0.18
C ASP A 58 -7.35 6.18 -1.13
N LEU A 59 -6.90 5.57 -2.24
CA LEU A 59 -7.77 4.81 -3.15
C LEU A 59 -8.37 3.58 -2.44
N ILE A 60 -7.58 2.89 -1.62
CA ILE A 60 -8.04 1.75 -0.82
C ILE A 60 -9.10 2.20 0.19
N LYS A 61 -8.90 3.31 0.90
CA LYS A 61 -9.92 3.91 1.79
C LYS A 61 -11.24 4.14 1.06
N GLN A 62 -11.19 4.75 -0.13
CA GLN A 62 -12.38 5.00 -0.95
C GLN A 62 -13.08 3.70 -1.36
N ALA A 63 -12.33 2.65 -1.72
CA ALA A 63 -12.89 1.35 -2.06
C ALA A 63 -13.57 0.68 -0.85
N ILE A 64 -12.97 0.74 0.33
CA ILE A 64 -13.56 0.20 1.57
C ILE A 64 -14.90 0.89 1.88
N ALA A 65 -15.00 2.20 1.63
CA ALA A 65 -16.24 2.93 1.83
C ALA A 65 -17.39 2.52 0.88
N LYS A 66 -17.11 1.78 -0.20
CA LYS A 66 -18.08 1.34 -1.21
C LYS A 66 -18.57 -0.10 -1.05
N THR A 67 -18.03 -0.88 -0.11
CA THR A 67 -18.40 -2.30 0.08
C THR A 67 -18.45 -2.71 1.55
N ASP A 68 -19.31 -3.68 1.88
CA ASP A 68 -19.40 -4.25 3.24
C ASP A 68 -18.37 -5.38 3.48
N ALA A 69 -17.65 -5.80 2.43
CA ALA A 69 -16.62 -6.81 2.52
C ALA A 69 -15.42 -6.32 3.35
N LYS A 70 -14.90 -7.19 4.22
CA LYS A 70 -13.75 -6.86 5.07
C LYS A 70 -12.45 -7.20 4.34
N PRO A 71 -11.61 -6.20 3.99
CA PRO A 71 -10.36 -6.47 3.30
C PRO A 71 -9.31 -7.04 4.27
N PHE A 72 -8.34 -7.76 3.71
CA PHE A 72 -7.04 -7.97 4.34
C PHE A 72 -6.02 -7.11 3.59
N ILE A 73 -5.39 -6.16 4.28
CA ILE A 73 -4.46 -5.18 3.66
C ILE A 73 -3.06 -5.42 4.21
N ALA A 74 -2.10 -5.53 3.31
CA ALA A 74 -0.68 -5.57 3.61
C ALA A 74 -0.03 -4.30 3.05
N THR A 75 0.29 -3.35 3.93
CA THR A 75 1.07 -2.16 3.58
C THR A 75 2.55 -2.31 3.99
N LYS A 76 3.39 -1.41 3.48
CA LYS A 76 4.85 -1.38 3.70
C LYS A 76 5.27 0.07 3.93
N PHE A 77 6.39 0.23 4.60
CA PHE A 77 7.02 1.51 4.86
C PHE A 77 8.53 1.42 4.78
N GLY A 78 9.19 2.57 4.79
CA GLY A 78 10.65 2.67 4.97
C GLY A 78 11.41 3.23 3.78
N ILE A 79 10.75 3.44 2.63
CA ILE A 79 11.32 4.19 1.50
C ILE A 79 10.95 5.66 1.69
N VAL A 80 11.96 6.52 1.69
CA VAL A 80 11.80 7.94 1.91
C VAL A 80 11.85 8.69 0.59
N PHE A 81 10.73 9.32 0.22
CA PHE A 81 10.66 10.26 -0.90
C PHE A 81 10.53 11.73 -0.45
N GLU A 82 10.21 11.98 0.82
CA GLU A 82 10.10 13.32 1.38
C GLU A 82 11.46 14.05 1.38
N GLU A 83 11.49 15.25 0.80
CA GLU A 83 12.68 16.10 0.85
C GLU A 83 13.07 16.45 2.29
N GLY A 84 14.38 16.38 2.60
CA GLY A 84 14.92 16.76 3.91
C GLY A 84 14.81 15.68 5.00
N GLN A 85 14.11 14.57 4.74
CA GLN A 85 14.16 13.41 5.63
C GLN A 85 15.51 12.67 5.48
N THR A 86 16.05 12.20 6.60
CA THR A 86 17.30 11.45 6.62
C THR A 86 17.04 9.96 6.46
N GLY A 87 18.04 9.22 5.97
CA GLY A 87 18.01 7.78 5.85
C GLY A 87 19.31 7.23 5.30
N SER A 88 19.45 5.91 5.34
CA SER A 88 20.56 5.19 4.73
C SER A 88 20.36 5.15 3.22
N GLN A 89 21.39 5.55 2.47
CA GLN A 89 21.37 5.41 1.01
C GLN A 89 21.57 3.94 0.65
N LEU A 90 20.64 3.41 -0.15
CA LEU A 90 20.68 2.07 -0.70
C LEU A 90 20.88 2.15 -2.21
N ASP A 91 22.01 1.62 -2.68
CA ASP A 91 22.18 1.34 -4.11
C ASP A 91 21.33 0.13 -4.48
N THR A 92 20.34 0.35 -5.35
CA THR A 92 19.39 -0.68 -5.75
C THR A 92 19.92 -1.58 -6.85
N GLY A 93 20.94 -1.13 -7.60
CA GLY A 93 21.34 -1.75 -8.86
C GLY A 93 20.34 -1.56 -10.02
N TRP A 94 19.27 -0.77 -9.84
CA TRP A 94 18.25 -0.47 -10.87
C TRP A 94 18.48 0.87 -11.59
N GLY A 95 19.63 1.50 -11.35
CA GLY A 95 19.98 2.80 -11.94
C GLY A 95 19.44 4.01 -11.18
N PHE A 96 18.84 3.81 -10.00
CA PHE A 96 18.47 4.88 -9.08
C PHE A 96 18.65 4.44 -7.62
N PRO A 97 19.18 5.30 -6.73
CA PRO A 97 19.28 4.98 -5.31
C PRO A 97 17.93 5.11 -4.62
N LEU A 98 17.77 4.45 -3.47
CA LEU A 98 16.68 4.69 -2.54
C LEU A 98 17.23 5.21 -1.22
N THR A 99 16.49 6.11 -0.58
CA THR A 99 16.73 6.47 0.82
C THR A 99 15.87 5.58 1.70
N ILE A 100 16.47 4.84 2.62
CA ILE A 100 15.78 3.92 3.52
C ILE A 100 15.83 4.43 4.96
N ASN A 101 14.68 4.49 5.62
CA ASN A 101 14.59 4.88 7.03
C ASN A 101 13.80 3.85 7.84
N GLY A 102 14.47 3.23 8.81
CA GLY A 102 13.87 2.28 9.75
C GLY A 102 13.99 2.73 11.21
N THR A 103 14.21 4.02 11.47
CA THR A 103 14.26 4.51 12.85
C THR A 103 12.89 4.36 13.50
N LYS A 104 12.88 4.20 14.83
CA LYS A 104 11.64 4.05 15.60
C LYS A 104 10.66 5.19 15.32
N GLU A 105 11.17 6.42 15.22
CA GLU A 105 10.38 7.62 15.00
C GLU A 105 9.74 7.63 13.61
N TYR A 106 10.49 7.23 12.57
CA TYR A 106 9.96 7.13 11.21
C TYR A 106 8.91 6.02 11.11
N VAL A 107 9.21 4.83 11.66
CA VAL A 107 8.29 3.69 11.62
C VAL A 107 6.96 4.01 12.32
N ALA A 108 7.00 4.66 13.48
CA ALA A 108 5.78 5.06 14.18
C ALA A 108 4.94 6.02 13.32
N ARG A 109 5.57 7.02 12.71
CA ARG A 109 4.88 7.99 11.83
C ARG A 109 4.29 7.33 10.60
N ALA A 110 5.03 6.43 9.93
CA ALA A 110 4.54 5.73 8.75
C ALA A 110 3.32 4.86 9.08
N ILE A 111 3.35 4.15 10.22
CA ILE A 111 2.19 3.38 10.70
C ILE A 111 0.99 4.30 10.98
N ASP A 112 1.20 5.43 11.67
CA ASP A 112 0.11 6.37 11.97
C ASP A 112 -0.50 6.95 10.68
N ASN A 113 0.33 7.29 9.70
CA ASN A 113 -0.13 7.77 8.39
C ASN A 113 -1.00 6.73 7.68
N SER A 114 -0.52 5.49 7.54
CA SER A 114 -1.27 4.40 6.89
C SER A 114 -2.53 3.96 7.64
N LEU A 115 -2.69 4.33 8.92
CA LEU A 115 -3.94 4.11 9.68
C LEU A 115 -4.89 5.30 9.63
N SER A 116 -4.41 6.47 9.22
CA SER A 116 -5.19 7.72 9.13
C SER A 116 -5.90 7.91 7.79
N VAL A 117 -5.48 7.15 6.78
CA VAL A 117 -6.18 6.95 5.51
C VAL A 117 -7.43 6.11 5.76
#